data_AF-A0A5C1W6W6-F1
#
_entry.id   AF-A0A5C1W6W6-F1
#
_cell.length_a   1.000
_cell.length_b   1.000
_cell.length_c   1.000
_cell.angle_alpha   90.00
_cell.angle_beta   90.00
_cell.angle_gamma   90.00
#
_symmetry.space_group_name_H-M   'P 1'
#
loop_
_entity.id
_entity.type
_entity.pdbx_description
1 polymer ?
#
loop_
_entity_poly.entity_id
_entity_poly.type
_entity_poly.pdbx_seq_one_letter_code
_entity_poly.pdbx_strand_id
1 'polypeptide(L)'
;MARTIEAYATYHRKKELLTDHLQVATAGLYLLKRNIQTSNAPALLGSLVDACAVQHWGKGKHYKSADEKVDTALASLADQGVIQHVAAFDLFTRNLVQDIVRFSSHARDTLPHCKHDHQLLRLSPANRWVSDHCCHDLSGRLDTLSKRLDELNRWLGWRPSAKLAAALPLFELIRSIRNRIAHDDGMIGADLQELAASEEIKVALAEFRAEYAKRDLPALPAFKRGQRLNMTTVHAILFGAFLYEIAKELNAYATSLFNDEEYIDMAFYYSCVVEEHPFRTLRHRSAANRIAYFLAERYWRDRAAPGASAIINRLAGETLVHSSQPKFNSSCWKVALSRHQELL
;
A
#
# COMPACT_ATOMS: atom_id res chain seq x y z
N MET A 1 9.31 17.97 -4.89
CA MET A 1 8.81 16.72 -4.26
C MET A 1 10.00 15.81 -4.00
N ALA A 2 9.97 15.01 -2.93
CA ALA A 2 11.05 14.07 -2.61
C ALA A 2 11.02 12.88 -3.59
N ARG A 3 12.17 12.31 -3.94
CA ARG A 3 12.29 11.15 -4.85
C ARG A 3 11.50 9.94 -4.32
N THR A 4 11.02 9.09 -5.23
CA THR A 4 10.21 7.91 -4.88
C THR A 4 10.53 6.69 -5.71
N ILE A 5 10.36 5.51 -5.11
CA ILE A 5 10.36 4.22 -5.83
C ILE A 5 8.93 3.78 -6.19
N GLU A 6 8.82 2.74 -7.02
CA GLU A 6 7.53 2.21 -7.48
C GLU A 6 6.63 1.75 -6.34
N ALA A 7 7.15 0.93 -5.42
CA ALA A 7 6.40 0.41 -4.30
C ALA A 7 5.74 1.53 -3.48
N TYR A 8 6.48 2.60 -3.21
CA TYR A 8 5.98 3.74 -2.44
C TYR A 8 4.98 4.58 -3.23
N ALA A 9 5.23 4.86 -4.52
CA ALA A 9 4.29 5.60 -5.36
C ALA A 9 2.92 4.88 -5.44
N THR A 10 2.94 3.55 -5.55
CA THR A 10 1.73 2.73 -5.53
C THR A 10 1.05 2.73 -4.16
N TYR A 11 1.82 2.61 -3.07
CA TYR A 11 1.30 2.66 -1.70
C TYR A 11 0.64 4.00 -1.39
N HIS A 12 1.30 5.11 -1.72
CA HIS A 12 0.81 6.47 -1.49
C HIS A 12 -0.57 6.67 -2.12
N ARG A 13 -0.71 6.33 -3.40
CA ARG A 13 -2.00 6.44 -4.10
C ARG A 13 -3.07 5.54 -3.49
N LYS A 14 -2.75 4.30 -3.13
CA LYS A 14 -3.71 3.39 -2.48
C LYS A 14 -4.17 3.95 -1.13
N LYS A 15 -3.25 4.51 -0.34
CA LYS A 15 -3.55 5.14 0.94
C LYS A 15 -4.45 6.38 0.77
N GLU A 16 -4.17 7.23 -0.21
CA GLU A 16 -5.00 8.42 -0.50
C GLU A 16 -6.42 8.00 -0.89
N LEU A 17 -6.55 7.11 -1.88
CA LEU A 17 -7.86 6.59 -2.31
C LEU A 17 -8.64 5.94 -1.17
N LEU A 18 -7.96 5.16 -0.31
CA LEU A 18 -8.58 4.56 0.86
C LEU A 18 -9.05 5.63 1.86
N THR A 19 -8.23 6.64 2.11
CA THR A 19 -8.59 7.75 3.01
C THR A 19 -9.82 8.49 2.48
N ASP A 20 -9.85 8.80 1.19
CA ASP A 20 -10.97 9.49 0.54
C ASP A 20 -12.24 8.64 0.60
N HIS A 21 -12.15 7.35 0.30
CA HIS A 21 -13.27 6.42 0.41
C HIS A 21 -13.82 6.34 1.84
N LEU A 22 -12.94 6.25 2.85
CA LEU A 22 -13.35 6.24 4.26
C LEU A 22 -14.07 7.53 4.63
N GLN A 23 -13.56 8.69 4.20
CA GLN A 23 -14.20 9.99 4.48
C GLN A 23 -15.57 10.11 3.82
N VAL A 24 -15.67 9.80 2.53
CA VAL A 24 -16.94 9.87 1.77
C VAL A 24 -17.97 8.89 2.32
N ALA A 25 -17.57 7.63 2.58
CA ALA A 25 -18.47 6.62 3.14
C ALA A 25 -18.93 6.98 4.56
N THR A 26 -18.03 7.53 5.40
CA THR A 26 -18.39 8.02 6.74
C THR A 26 -19.42 9.14 6.65
N ALA A 27 -19.20 10.14 5.79
CA ALA A 27 -20.12 11.25 5.61
C ALA A 27 -21.50 10.76 5.12
N GLY A 28 -21.53 9.84 4.15
CA GLY A 28 -22.76 9.23 3.64
C GLY A 28 -23.55 8.49 4.72
N LEU A 29 -22.87 7.68 5.56
CA LEU A 29 -23.50 6.95 6.65
C LEU A 29 -24.01 7.87 7.77
N TYR A 30 -23.30 8.95 8.12
CA TYR A 30 -23.81 9.93 9.09
C TYR A 30 -25.01 10.72 8.55
N LEU A 31 -25.04 11.06 7.25
CA LEU A 31 -26.22 11.67 6.63
C LEU A 31 -27.41 10.70 6.66
N LEU A 32 -27.19 9.43 6.36
CA LEU A 32 -28.20 8.39 6.48
C LEU A 32 -28.71 8.26 7.92
N LYS A 33 -27.80 8.23 8.90
CA LYS A 33 -28.13 8.21 10.34
C LYS A 33 -29.02 9.38 10.70
N ARG A 34 -28.64 10.61 10.32
CA ARG A 34 -29.43 11.82 10.57
C ARG A 34 -30.84 11.73 9.98
N ASN A 35 -30.98 11.21 8.76
CA ASN A 35 -32.29 11.02 8.14
C ASN A 35 -33.14 9.99 8.90
N ILE A 36 -32.53 8.90 9.39
CA ILE A 36 -33.21 7.86 10.17
C ILE A 36 -33.55 8.33 11.60
N GLN A 37 -32.78 9.26 12.16
CA GLN A 37 -33.00 9.80 13.50
C GLN A 37 -33.98 10.98 13.54
N THR A 38 -34.41 11.51 12.39
CA THR A 38 -35.51 12.48 12.36
C THR A 38 -36.84 11.83 12.74
N SER A 39 -37.70 12.57 13.42
CA SER A 39 -39.01 12.14 13.94
C SER A 39 -39.96 11.50 12.90
N ASN A 40 -39.69 11.68 11.60
CA ASN A 40 -40.49 11.14 10.50
C ASN A 40 -39.84 9.96 9.77
N ALA A 41 -38.69 9.44 10.22
CA ALA A 41 -38.02 8.33 9.55
C ALA A 41 -38.88 7.06 9.40
N PRO A 42 -39.68 6.64 10.41
CA PRO A 42 -40.60 5.52 10.23
C PRO A 42 -41.65 5.78 9.15
N ALA A 43 -42.12 7.03 9.02
CA ALA A 43 -43.10 7.42 8.01
C ALA A 43 -42.49 7.45 6.58
N LEU A 44 -41.25 7.91 6.44
CA LEU A 44 -40.50 7.86 5.18
C LEU A 44 -40.17 6.44 4.74
N LEU A 45 -39.74 5.57 5.67
CA LEU A 45 -39.49 4.15 5.40
C LEU A 45 -40.80 3.43 5.04
N GLY A 46 -41.89 3.70 5.76
CA GLY A 46 -43.22 3.18 5.41
C GLY A 46 -43.66 3.59 4.01
N SER A 47 -43.54 4.88 3.68
CA SER A 47 -43.90 5.41 2.35
C SER A 47 -43.07 4.80 1.23
N LEU A 48 -41.77 4.55 1.46
CA LEU A 48 -40.90 3.90 0.48
C LEU A 48 -41.27 2.43 0.26
N VAL A 49 -41.63 1.72 1.32
CA VAL A 49 -42.01 0.29 1.27
C VAL A 49 -43.36 0.11 0.57
N ASP A 50 -44.32 0.99 0.88
CA ASP A 50 -45.62 1.04 0.20
C ASP A 50 -45.43 1.37 -1.29
N ALA A 51 -44.55 2.32 -1.62
CA ALA A 51 -44.21 2.64 -3.01
C ALA A 51 -43.53 1.49 -3.77
N CYS A 52 -42.78 0.63 -3.06
CA CYS A 52 -42.12 -0.54 -3.66
C CYS A 52 -42.99 -1.81 -3.68
N ALA A 53 -44.22 -1.77 -3.16
CA ALA A 53 -45.18 -2.89 -3.15
C ALA A 53 -44.61 -4.24 -2.65
N VAL A 54 -43.70 -4.22 -1.68
CA VAL A 54 -42.98 -5.42 -1.24
C VAL A 54 -43.88 -6.29 -0.34
N GLN A 55 -44.43 -7.38 -0.89
CA GLN A 55 -45.41 -8.27 -0.24
C GLN A 55 -44.93 -8.96 1.06
N HIS A 56 -43.65 -8.88 1.43
CA HIS A 56 -43.06 -9.67 2.53
C HIS A 56 -42.78 -8.89 3.83
N TRP A 57 -43.17 -7.61 3.89
CA TRP A 57 -43.02 -6.74 5.06
C TRP A 57 -44.27 -6.77 5.95
N GLY A 58 -44.52 -7.91 6.59
CA GLY A 58 -45.60 -8.05 7.58
C GLY A 58 -45.22 -7.54 8.98
N LYS A 59 -46.23 -7.08 9.74
CA LYS A 59 -46.13 -6.78 11.18
C LYS A 59 -45.53 -7.98 11.94
N GLY A 60 -44.50 -7.75 12.76
CA GLY A 60 -43.93 -8.76 13.66
C GLY A 60 -42.48 -9.20 13.37
N LYS A 61 -41.86 -8.75 12.27
CA LYS A 61 -40.41 -8.95 12.08
C LYS A 61 -39.63 -7.86 12.81
N HIS A 62 -39.00 -8.21 13.93
CA HIS A 62 -37.97 -7.38 14.57
C HIS A 62 -36.73 -7.34 13.68
N TYR A 63 -36.70 -6.38 12.76
CA TYR A 63 -35.44 -5.91 12.21
C TYR A 63 -34.76 -5.08 13.30
N LYS A 64 -33.43 -5.26 13.51
CA LYS A 64 -32.62 -4.28 14.23
C LYS A 64 -33.03 -2.87 13.80
N SER A 65 -33.15 -1.94 14.75
CA SER A 65 -33.57 -0.57 14.43
C SER A 65 -32.70 -0.04 13.27
N ALA A 66 -33.29 0.73 12.35
CA ALA A 66 -32.52 1.25 11.21
C ALA A 66 -31.28 2.04 11.69
N ASP A 67 -31.36 2.64 12.88
CA ASP A 67 -30.26 3.27 13.61
C ASP A 67 -29.15 2.27 13.98
N GLU A 68 -29.46 1.14 14.62
CA GLU A 68 -28.51 0.08 14.93
C GLU A 68 -27.80 -0.48 13.68
N LYS A 69 -28.49 -0.56 12.54
CA LYS A 69 -27.87 -1.00 11.28
C LYS A 69 -26.84 0.00 10.77
N VAL A 70 -27.14 1.30 10.84
CA VAL A 70 -26.19 2.33 10.43
C VAL A 70 -25.00 2.40 11.39
N ASP A 71 -25.23 2.22 12.69
CA ASP A 71 -24.14 2.14 13.68
C ASP A 71 -23.26 0.92 13.47
N THR A 72 -23.86 -0.24 13.16
CA THR A 72 -23.10 -1.44 12.78
C THR A 72 -22.27 -1.20 11.51
N ALA A 73 -22.82 -0.50 10.52
CA ALA A 73 -22.12 -0.16 9.28
C ALA A 73 -20.95 0.82 9.52
N LEU A 74 -21.15 1.84 10.36
CA LEU A 74 -20.10 2.79 10.75
C LEU A 74 -18.94 2.08 11.47
N ALA A 75 -19.24 1.18 12.41
CA ALA A 75 -18.23 0.38 13.09
C ALA A 75 -17.48 -0.54 12.10
N SER A 76 -18.21 -1.22 11.23
CA SER A 76 -17.62 -2.11 10.20
C SER A 76 -16.71 -1.35 9.23
N LEU A 77 -17.06 -0.11 8.88
CA LEU A 77 -16.24 0.74 8.01
C LEU A 77 -14.90 1.10 8.67
N ALA A 78 -14.90 1.38 9.97
CA ALA A 78 -13.67 1.63 10.72
C ALA A 78 -12.76 0.39 10.74
N ASP A 79 -13.34 -0.77 11.07
CA ASP A 79 -12.64 -2.06 11.10
C ASP A 79 -12.00 -2.39 9.73
N GLN A 80 -12.78 -2.23 8.65
CA GLN A 80 -12.28 -2.42 7.28
C GLN A 80 -11.17 -1.43 6.93
N GLY A 81 -11.28 -0.17 7.35
CA GLY A 81 -10.24 0.83 7.14
C GLY A 81 -8.91 0.42 7.76
N VAL A 82 -8.92 -0.09 9.01
CA VAL A 82 -7.70 -0.58 9.68
C VAL A 82 -7.11 -1.77 8.92
N ILE A 83 -7.93 -2.76 8.57
CA ILE A 83 -7.46 -3.94 7.81
C ILE A 83 -6.82 -3.52 6.49
N GLN A 84 -7.46 -2.63 5.74
CA GLN A 84 -6.99 -2.24 4.41
C GLN A 84 -5.72 -1.37 4.48
N HIS A 85 -5.58 -0.49 5.47
CA HIS A 85 -4.34 0.28 5.67
C HIS A 85 -3.16 -0.64 6.01
N VAL A 86 -3.37 -1.61 6.92
CA VAL A 86 -2.33 -2.59 7.27
C VAL A 86 -1.99 -3.47 6.07
N ALA A 87 -2.99 -3.99 5.34
CA ALA A 87 -2.76 -4.81 4.15
C ALA A 87 -2.03 -4.03 3.03
N ALA A 88 -2.36 -2.75 2.84
CA ALA A 88 -1.65 -1.90 1.90
C ALA A 88 -0.19 -1.67 2.30
N PHE A 89 0.08 -1.50 3.60
CA PHE A 89 1.44 -1.39 4.13
C PHE A 89 2.22 -2.70 4.02
N ASP A 90 1.58 -3.85 4.27
CA ASP A 90 2.19 -5.17 4.05
C ASP A 90 2.59 -5.37 2.60
N LEU A 91 1.70 -5.05 1.66
CA LEU A 91 2.01 -5.14 0.23
C LEU A 91 3.13 -4.17 -0.16
N PHE A 92 3.12 -2.96 0.40
CA PHE A 92 4.19 -1.98 0.20
C PHE A 92 5.54 -2.52 0.64
N THR A 93 5.68 -3.05 1.87
CA THR A 93 6.96 -3.54 2.38
C THR A 93 7.49 -4.73 1.59
N ARG A 94 6.61 -5.60 1.08
CA ARG A 94 6.98 -6.67 0.15
C ARG A 94 7.49 -6.11 -1.17
N ASN A 95 6.74 -5.22 -1.79
CA ASN A 95 7.12 -4.61 -3.06
C ASN A 95 8.39 -3.75 -2.95
N LEU A 96 8.61 -3.10 -1.80
CA LEU A 96 9.82 -2.36 -1.48
C LEU A 96 11.05 -3.27 -1.53
N VAL A 97 10.99 -4.43 -0.89
CA VAL A 97 12.07 -5.42 -0.96
C VAL A 97 12.23 -5.90 -2.40
N GLN A 98 11.15 -6.18 -3.12
CA GLN A 98 11.24 -6.56 -4.54
C GLN A 98 11.96 -5.51 -5.38
N ASP A 99 11.60 -4.23 -5.24
CA ASP A 99 12.22 -3.13 -5.97
C ASP A 99 13.71 -3.02 -5.65
N ILE A 100 14.08 -3.02 -4.37
CA ILE A 100 15.48 -2.92 -3.92
C ILE A 100 16.30 -4.08 -4.49
N VAL A 101 15.82 -5.30 -4.30
CA VAL A 101 16.46 -6.54 -4.73
C VAL A 101 16.60 -6.61 -6.25
N ARG A 102 15.59 -6.12 -6.98
CA ARG A 102 15.54 -6.11 -8.44
C ARG A 102 16.46 -5.08 -9.06
N PHE A 103 16.45 -3.85 -8.56
CA PHE A 103 17.07 -2.73 -9.27
C PHE A 103 18.37 -2.26 -8.63
N SER A 104 18.53 -2.29 -7.31
CA SER A 104 19.74 -1.76 -6.67
C SER A 104 20.87 -2.79 -6.64
N SER A 105 21.90 -2.57 -7.46
CA SER A 105 23.14 -3.37 -7.42
C SER A 105 23.86 -3.17 -6.10
N HIS A 106 23.93 -1.93 -5.61
CA HIS A 106 24.52 -1.59 -4.32
C HIS A 106 23.89 -2.41 -3.18
N ALA A 107 22.55 -2.51 -3.16
CA ALA A 107 21.85 -3.34 -2.17
C ALA A 107 22.21 -4.82 -2.29
N ARG A 108 22.30 -5.38 -3.51
CA ARG A 108 22.69 -6.78 -3.71
C ARG A 108 24.13 -7.06 -3.27
N ASP A 109 25.03 -6.09 -3.41
CA ASP A 109 26.44 -6.23 -3.05
C ASP A 109 26.69 -6.09 -1.54
N THR A 110 25.95 -5.19 -0.89
CA THR A 110 26.19 -4.82 0.51
C THR A 110 25.25 -5.47 1.52
N LEU A 111 24.08 -5.95 1.08
CA LEU A 111 23.07 -6.57 1.95
C LEU A 111 22.97 -8.07 1.68
N PRO A 112 23.41 -8.94 2.62
CA PRO A 112 23.43 -10.39 2.42
C PRO A 112 22.07 -10.99 2.03
N HIS A 113 20.98 -10.44 2.56
CA HIS A 113 19.62 -10.92 2.28
C HIS A 113 19.10 -10.53 0.88
N CYS A 114 19.71 -9.52 0.24
CA CYS A 114 19.37 -9.10 -1.11
C CYS A 114 20.25 -9.76 -2.18
N LYS A 115 21.36 -10.38 -1.77
CA LYS A 115 22.37 -10.97 -2.67
C LYS A 115 21.80 -12.16 -3.45
N HIS A 116 21.50 -11.93 -4.71
CA HIS A 116 21.13 -12.96 -5.70
C HIS A 116 21.32 -12.39 -7.11
N ASP A 117 21.46 -13.27 -8.10
CA ASP A 117 21.47 -12.86 -9.50
C ASP A 117 20.05 -12.57 -9.96
N HIS A 118 19.85 -11.39 -10.55
CA HIS A 118 18.58 -10.99 -11.12
C HIS A 118 18.72 -10.67 -12.60
N GLN A 119 17.82 -11.22 -13.41
CA GLN A 119 17.60 -10.78 -14.79
C GLN A 119 16.22 -10.14 -14.89
N LEU A 120 16.16 -8.92 -15.45
CA LEU A 120 14.90 -8.18 -15.66
C LEU A 120 13.89 -9.01 -16.46
N LEU A 121 14.41 -9.79 -17.43
CA LEU A 121 13.66 -10.64 -18.33
C LEU A 121 14.38 -11.98 -18.49
N ARG A 122 13.61 -13.07 -18.49
CA ARG A 122 14.10 -14.42 -18.82
C ARG A 122 13.25 -15.04 -19.92
N LEU A 123 13.83 -15.93 -20.71
CA LEU A 123 13.08 -16.69 -21.70
C LEU A 123 12.36 -17.84 -20.99
N SER A 124 11.05 -17.91 -21.12
CA SER A 124 10.25 -19.04 -20.62
C SER A 124 10.44 -20.28 -21.50
N PRO A 125 10.13 -21.49 -20.99
CA PRO A 125 10.13 -22.71 -21.80
C PRO A 125 9.26 -22.65 -23.06
N ALA A 126 8.27 -21.74 -23.09
CA ALA A 126 7.41 -21.47 -24.23
C ALA A 126 8.03 -20.47 -25.25
N ASN A 127 9.33 -20.16 -25.15
CA ASN A 127 10.05 -19.18 -25.97
C ASN A 127 9.45 -17.76 -25.90
N ARG A 128 8.85 -17.39 -24.76
CA ARG A 128 8.35 -16.04 -24.49
C ARG A 128 9.21 -15.38 -23.43
N TRP A 129 9.64 -14.14 -23.66
CA TRP A 129 10.27 -13.35 -22.62
C TRP A 129 9.25 -13.02 -21.53
N VAL A 130 9.60 -13.27 -20.26
CA VAL A 130 8.78 -13.01 -19.08
C VAL A 130 9.61 -12.32 -18.01
N SER A 131 8.98 -11.53 -17.14
CA SER A 131 9.67 -10.99 -15.98
C SER A 131 9.95 -12.09 -14.96
N ASP A 132 11.16 -12.12 -14.40
CA ASP A 132 11.55 -13.17 -13.46
C ASP A 132 10.80 -13.07 -12.11
N HIS A 133 10.52 -14.24 -11.53
CA HIS A 133 9.81 -14.38 -10.25
C HIS A 133 10.75 -14.42 -9.04
N CYS A 134 12.08 -14.50 -9.21
CA CYS A 134 13.02 -14.68 -8.11
C CYS A 134 12.90 -13.62 -6.99
N CYS A 135 12.57 -12.37 -7.33
CA CYS A 135 12.35 -11.32 -6.34
C CYS A 135 11.06 -11.54 -5.51
N HIS A 136 10.05 -12.20 -6.08
CA HIS A 136 8.82 -12.56 -5.36
C HIS A 136 9.14 -13.56 -4.25
N ASP A 137 9.92 -14.60 -4.55
CA ASP A 137 10.31 -15.62 -3.58
C ASP A 137 11.08 -15.01 -2.40
N LEU A 138 11.97 -14.04 -2.66
CA LEU A 138 12.68 -13.30 -1.63
C LEU A 138 11.74 -12.43 -0.79
N SER A 139 10.85 -11.67 -1.42
CA SER A 139 9.86 -10.85 -0.71
C SER A 139 8.84 -11.68 0.06
N GLY A 140 8.56 -12.90 -0.39
CA GLY A 140 7.64 -13.85 0.24
C GLY A 140 8.14 -14.34 1.59
N ARG A 141 9.45 -14.27 1.84
CA ARG A 141 10.07 -14.58 3.14
C ARG A 141 9.79 -13.51 4.21
N LEU A 142 9.24 -12.35 3.85
CA LEU A 142 8.67 -11.40 4.81
C LEU A 142 7.35 -11.99 5.33
N ASP A 143 7.45 -12.85 6.35
CA ASP A 143 6.33 -13.69 6.77
C ASP A 143 5.37 -12.97 7.71
N THR A 144 5.86 -12.34 8.79
CA THR A 144 4.97 -11.90 9.89
C THR A 144 4.99 -10.40 10.13
N LEU A 145 3.80 -9.81 10.32
CA LEU A 145 3.67 -8.38 10.64
C LEU A 145 4.39 -8.01 11.94
N SER A 146 4.42 -8.92 12.93
CA SER A 146 5.09 -8.73 14.22
C SER A 146 6.60 -8.59 14.16
N LYS A 147 7.24 -9.18 13.14
CA LYS A 147 8.69 -9.09 12.95
C LYS A 147 9.05 -8.19 11.77
N ARG A 148 8.05 -7.55 11.14
CA ARG A 148 8.23 -6.87 9.86
C ARG A 148 9.27 -5.76 9.93
N LEU A 149 9.16 -4.89 10.93
CA LEU A 149 10.09 -3.76 11.05
C LEU A 149 11.51 -4.24 11.39
N ASP A 150 11.64 -5.26 12.24
CA ASP A 150 12.92 -5.88 12.57
C ASP A 150 13.54 -6.60 11.36
N GLU A 151 12.72 -7.28 10.56
CA GLU A 151 13.12 -7.92 9.31
C GLU A 151 13.58 -6.89 8.30
N LEU A 152 12.86 -5.77 8.13
CA LEU A 152 13.27 -4.68 7.25
C LEU A 152 14.57 -4.04 7.72
N ASN A 153 14.74 -3.82 9.03
CA ASN A 153 16.01 -3.33 9.59
C ASN A 153 17.16 -4.30 9.30
N ARG A 154 16.96 -5.59 9.58
CA ARG A 154 17.96 -6.64 9.35
C ARG A 154 18.30 -6.83 7.87
N TRP A 155 17.31 -6.80 6.98
CA TRP A 155 17.49 -7.14 5.57
C TRP A 155 17.93 -5.96 4.73
N LEU A 156 17.36 -4.80 5.01
CA LEU A 156 17.62 -3.60 4.25
C LEU A 156 18.70 -2.73 4.90
N GLY A 157 19.01 -2.92 6.19
CA GLY A 157 19.89 -2.01 6.94
C GLY A 157 19.19 -0.70 7.33
N TRP A 158 17.87 -0.63 7.16
CA TRP A 158 17.10 0.55 7.52
C TRP A 158 17.04 0.75 9.03
N ARG A 159 17.29 1.98 9.48
CA ARG A 159 17.07 2.38 10.87
C ARG A 159 16.09 3.56 10.91
N PRO A 160 15.05 3.49 11.76
CA PRO A 160 14.13 4.60 11.93
C PRO A 160 14.88 5.81 12.49
N SER A 161 14.44 7.01 12.12
CA SER A 161 14.90 8.24 12.78
C SER A 161 14.54 8.21 14.27
N ALA A 162 15.22 9.01 15.09
CA ALA A 162 14.90 9.11 16.52
C ALA A 162 13.42 9.47 16.77
N LYS A 163 12.87 10.32 15.90
CA LYS A 163 11.47 10.77 15.94
C LYS A 163 10.50 9.63 15.64
N LEU A 164 10.75 8.87 14.57
CA LEU A 164 9.90 7.72 14.24
C LEU A 164 10.06 6.59 15.26
N ALA A 165 11.29 6.35 15.73
CA ALA A 165 11.60 5.34 16.75
C ALA A 165 10.77 5.54 18.02
N ALA A 166 10.59 6.78 18.48
CA ALA A 166 9.77 7.11 19.64
C ALA A 166 8.27 6.77 19.44
N ALA A 167 7.78 6.78 18.19
CA ALA A 167 6.41 6.45 17.84
C ALA A 167 6.19 4.98 17.46
N LEU A 168 7.26 4.18 17.27
CA LEU A 168 7.17 2.79 16.82
C LEU A 168 6.30 1.86 17.68
N PRO A 169 6.15 2.03 19.00
CA PRO A 169 5.24 1.20 19.78
C PRO A 169 3.79 1.21 19.26
N LEU A 170 3.36 2.27 18.57
CA LEU A 170 2.04 2.31 17.91
C LEU A 170 1.88 1.25 16.83
N PHE A 171 2.96 0.78 16.21
CA PHE A 171 2.92 -0.30 15.22
C PHE A 171 2.39 -1.60 15.84
N GLU A 172 2.85 -1.93 17.06
CA GLU A 172 2.41 -3.13 17.79
C GLU A 172 0.94 -3.01 18.23
N LEU A 173 0.51 -1.81 18.60
CA LEU A 173 -0.90 -1.54 18.89
C LEU A 173 -1.76 -1.77 17.63
N ILE A 174 -1.39 -1.17 16.49
CA ILE A 174 -2.12 -1.28 15.22
C ILE A 174 -2.19 -2.75 14.77
N ARG A 175 -1.08 -3.47 14.87
CA ARG A 175 -1.00 -4.91 14.59
C ARG A 175 -1.97 -5.70 15.47
N SER A 176 -1.95 -5.44 16.78
CA SER A 176 -2.80 -6.14 17.75
C SER A 176 -4.28 -5.88 17.48
N ILE A 177 -4.64 -4.63 17.19
CA ILE A 177 -6.01 -4.24 16.78
C ILE A 177 -6.41 -4.96 15.50
N ARG A 178 -5.60 -4.91 14.44
CA ARG A 178 -5.87 -5.60 13.17
C ARG A 178 -6.07 -7.09 13.38
N ASN A 179 -5.27 -7.72 14.23
CA ASN A 179 -5.40 -9.14 14.54
C ASN A 179 -6.72 -9.45 15.25
N ARG A 180 -7.15 -8.62 16.21
CA ARG A 180 -8.47 -8.77 16.84
C ARG A 180 -9.61 -8.66 15.83
N ILE A 181 -9.55 -7.68 14.92
CA ILE A 181 -10.57 -7.54 13.87
C ILE A 181 -10.58 -8.77 12.95
N ALA A 182 -9.41 -9.20 12.48
CA ALA A 182 -9.30 -10.26 11.47
C ALA A 182 -9.60 -11.66 12.00
N HIS A 183 -9.35 -11.94 13.28
CA HIS A 183 -9.38 -13.30 13.82
C HIS A 183 -10.38 -13.51 14.98
N ASP A 184 -10.76 -12.45 15.69
CA ASP A 184 -11.57 -12.55 16.92
C ASP A 184 -12.87 -11.74 16.86
N ASP A 185 -13.41 -11.47 15.66
CA ASP A 185 -14.59 -10.61 15.43
C ASP A 185 -14.48 -9.24 16.13
N GLY A 186 -13.25 -8.72 16.26
CA GLY A 186 -12.96 -7.47 16.93
C GLY A 186 -13.12 -7.52 18.45
N MET A 187 -13.14 -8.70 19.08
CA MET A 187 -13.20 -8.81 20.54
C MET A 187 -11.87 -8.46 21.20
N ILE A 188 -11.92 -7.67 22.27
CA ILE A 188 -10.73 -7.20 22.98
C ILE A 188 -10.25 -8.27 23.97
N GLY A 189 -8.99 -8.68 23.83
CA GLY A 189 -8.27 -9.54 24.77
C GLY A 189 -7.60 -8.77 25.91
N ALA A 190 -7.07 -9.50 26.90
CA ALA A 190 -6.34 -8.91 28.02
C ALA A 190 -5.06 -8.19 27.57
N ASP A 191 -4.32 -8.82 26.66
CA ASP A 191 -3.13 -8.29 25.99
C ASP A 191 -3.36 -6.92 25.33
N LEU A 192 -4.45 -6.75 24.57
CA LEU A 192 -4.74 -5.49 23.88
C LEU A 192 -5.15 -4.39 24.87
N GLN A 193 -5.91 -4.75 25.90
CA GLN A 193 -6.25 -3.81 26.97
C GLN A 193 -4.99 -3.33 27.71
N GLU A 194 -4.11 -4.26 28.10
CA GLU A 194 -2.85 -3.95 28.78
C GLU A 194 -1.92 -3.11 27.90
N LEU A 195 -1.74 -3.51 26.63
CA LEU A 195 -0.92 -2.80 25.66
C LEU A 195 -1.43 -1.37 25.46
N ALA A 196 -2.72 -1.18 25.21
CA ALA A 196 -3.27 0.15 24.95
C ALA A 196 -3.25 1.08 26.17
N ALA A 197 -3.23 0.51 27.39
CA ALA A 197 -3.11 1.27 28.63
C ALA A 197 -1.66 1.53 29.07
N SER A 198 -0.69 0.92 28.39
CA SER A 198 0.73 1.03 28.74
C SER A 198 1.24 2.46 28.59
N GLU A 199 2.22 2.82 29.42
CA GLU A 199 2.84 4.14 29.32
C GLU A 199 3.60 4.33 28.00
N GLU A 200 4.18 3.24 27.49
CA GLU A 200 4.87 3.22 26.22
C GLU A 200 3.96 3.65 25.05
N ILE A 201 2.72 3.15 24.98
CA ILE A 201 1.75 3.53 23.95
C ILE A 201 1.30 4.99 24.11
N LYS A 202 1.09 5.45 25.35
CA LYS A 202 0.70 6.86 25.60
C LYS A 202 1.79 7.83 25.18
N VAL A 203 3.04 7.54 25.55
CA VAL A 203 4.20 8.34 25.15
C VAL A 203 4.33 8.30 23.63
N ALA A 204 4.28 7.13 23.00
CA ALA A 204 4.38 7.01 21.55
C ALA A 204 3.28 7.79 20.80
N LEU A 205 2.05 7.79 21.32
CA LEU A 205 0.94 8.59 20.76
C LEU A 205 1.18 10.10 20.93
N ALA A 206 1.69 10.52 22.10
CA ALA A 206 2.02 11.91 22.36
C ALA A 206 3.17 12.41 21.48
N GLU A 207 4.23 11.63 21.32
CA GLU A 207 5.36 11.89 20.41
C GLU A 207 4.89 11.97 18.97
N PHE A 208 4.08 11.00 18.53
CA PHE A 208 3.52 11.03 17.17
C PHE A 208 2.67 12.28 16.94
N ARG A 209 1.86 12.67 17.94
CA ARG A 209 1.04 13.89 17.88
C ARG A 209 1.91 15.14 17.79
N ALA A 210 2.94 15.24 18.62
CA ALA A 210 3.81 16.41 18.68
C ALA A 210 4.58 16.62 17.36
N GLU A 211 5.05 15.54 16.76
CA GLU A 211 5.91 15.61 15.59
C GLU A 211 5.15 15.66 14.26
N TYR A 212 4.10 14.86 14.10
CA TYR A 212 3.47 14.62 12.79
C TYR A 212 2.06 15.18 12.65
N ALA A 213 1.37 15.48 13.75
CA ALA A 213 -0.02 15.94 13.69
C ALA A 213 -0.12 17.45 13.49
N LYS A 214 -0.80 17.87 12.42
CA LYS A 214 -1.15 19.29 12.17
C LYS A 214 -2.41 19.74 12.92
N ARG A 215 -3.14 18.80 13.50
CA ARG A 215 -4.43 18.99 14.17
C ARG A 215 -4.51 18.02 15.33
N ASP A 216 -5.48 18.27 16.21
CA ASP A 216 -5.75 17.33 17.29
C ASP A 216 -6.16 15.96 16.76
N LEU A 217 -5.48 14.93 17.25
CA LEU A 217 -5.78 13.53 16.96
C LEU A 217 -6.89 13.00 17.87
N PRO A 218 -7.71 12.03 17.42
CA PRO A 218 -8.65 11.39 18.33
C PRO A 218 -7.89 10.69 19.47
N ALA A 219 -8.41 10.78 20.68
CA ALA A 219 -7.95 9.92 21.76
C ALA A 219 -8.29 8.46 21.43
N LEU A 220 -7.42 7.52 21.80
CA LEU A 220 -7.73 6.10 21.67
C LEU A 220 -8.96 5.74 22.51
N PRO A 221 -9.86 4.88 22.01
CA PRO A 221 -10.99 4.43 22.79
C PRO A 221 -10.52 3.59 23.98
N ALA A 222 -11.34 3.52 25.03
CA ALA A 222 -11.05 2.64 26.15
C ALA A 222 -11.22 1.18 25.73
N PHE A 223 -10.10 0.46 25.58
CA PHE A 223 -10.12 -0.96 25.26
C PHE A 223 -10.40 -1.78 26.53
N LYS A 224 -11.59 -2.36 26.64
CA LYS A 224 -11.99 -3.20 27.77
C LYS A 224 -12.14 -4.65 27.32
N ARG A 225 -11.49 -5.57 28.02
CA ARG A 225 -11.55 -7.01 27.78
C ARG A 225 -12.99 -7.49 27.69
N GLY A 226 -13.26 -8.34 26.70
CA GLY A 226 -14.59 -8.90 26.47
C GLY A 226 -15.58 -7.94 25.83
N GLN A 227 -15.16 -6.71 25.49
CA GLN A 227 -15.95 -5.81 24.65
C GLN A 227 -15.47 -5.87 23.20
N ARG A 228 -16.34 -5.52 22.25
CA ARG A 228 -15.96 -5.32 20.86
C ARG A 228 -15.16 -4.02 20.74
N LEU A 229 -14.21 -3.98 19.83
CA LEU A 229 -13.51 -2.77 19.41
C LEU A 229 -14.53 -1.68 19.06
N ASN A 230 -14.37 -0.51 19.70
CA ASN A 230 -15.19 0.65 19.43
C ASN A 230 -14.32 1.75 18.82
N MET A 231 -13.98 1.57 17.55
CA MET A 231 -13.20 2.53 16.78
C MET A 231 -14.07 3.24 15.76
N THR A 232 -13.72 4.48 15.48
CA THR A 232 -14.30 5.28 14.39
C THR A 232 -13.36 5.31 13.20
N THR A 233 -13.85 5.74 12.04
CA THR A 233 -13.02 5.90 10.83
C THR A 233 -11.88 6.90 11.00
N VAL A 234 -12.00 7.86 11.93
CA VAL A 234 -10.89 8.76 12.28
C VAL A 234 -9.70 8.01 12.86
N HIS A 235 -9.94 6.94 13.64
CA HIS A 235 -8.87 6.08 14.16
C HIS A 235 -8.20 5.27 13.04
N ALA A 236 -8.99 4.75 12.09
CA ALA A 236 -8.44 4.07 10.92
C ALA A 236 -7.54 4.99 10.08
N ILE A 237 -7.96 6.25 9.87
CA ILE A 237 -7.18 7.27 9.18
C ILE A 237 -5.90 7.62 9.96
N LEU A 238 -5.99 7.74 11.29
CA LEU A 238 -4.82 7.93 12.17
C LEU A 238 -3.80 6.80 11.99
N PHE A 239 -4.24 5.55 12.06
CA PHE A 239 -3.34 4.40 11.87
C PHE A 239 -2.76 4.36 10.46
N GLY A 240 -3.55 4.68 9.44
CA GLY A 240 -3.06 4.85 8.07
C GLY A 240 -2.02 5.96 7.93
N ALA A 241 -2.16 7.07 8.66
CA ALA A 241 -1.17 8.15 8.68
C ALA A 241 0.13 7.74 9.39
N PHE A 242 0.04 7.00 10.49
CA PHE A 242 1.23 6.46 11.17
C PHE A 242 2.02 5.49 10.27
N LEU A 243 1.34 4.53 9.63
CA LEU A 243 1.98 3.60 8.68
C LEU A 243 2.61 4.35 7.49
N TYR A 244 2.01 5.47 7.10
CA TYR A 244 2.54 6.32 6.04
C TYR A 244 3.86 7.00 6.42
N GLU A 245 4.03 7.44 7.67
CA GLU A 245 5.29 8.00 8.14
C GLU A 245 6.42 6.95 8.17
N ILE A 246 6.11 5.71 8.54
CA ILE A 246 7.06 4.58 8.39
C ILE A 246 7.42 4.39 6.91
N ALA A 247 6.41 4.37 6.03
CA ALA A 247 6.63 4.18 4.60
C ALA A 247 7.47 5.30 3.96
N LYS A 248 7.32 6.54 4.44
CA LYS A 248 8.13 7.68 3.99
C LYS A 248 9.61 7.51 4.32
N GLU A 249 9.95 7.11 5.54
CA GLU A 249 11.34 6.87 5.91
C GLU A 249 11.94 5.68 5.16
N LEU A 250 11.17 4.59 5.01
CA LEU A 250 11.57 3.45 4.20
C LEU A 250 11.80 3.84 2.73
N ASN A 251 10.94 4.68 2.16
CA ASN A 251 11.13 5.20 0.81
C ASN A 251 12.37 6.08 0.72
N ALA A 252 12.59 7.01 1.67
CA ALA A 252 13.77 7.86 1.68
C ALA A 252 15.05 7.00 1.72
N TYR A 253 15.08 6.00 2.59
CA TYR A 253 16.18 5.04 2.68
C TYR A 253 16.36 4.24 1.38
N ALA A 254 15.29 3.67 0.83
CA ALA A 254 15.38 2.95 -0.44
C ALA A 254 15.87 3.84 -1.58
N THR A 255 15.40 5.09 -1.67
CA THR A 255 15.84 6.01 -2.72
C THR A 255 17.33 6.36 -2.64
N SER A 256 17.96 6.24 -1.45
CA SER A 256 19.40 6.44 -1.29
C SER A 256 20.23 5.25 -1.73
N LEU A 257 19.62 4.06 -1.89
CA LEU A 257 20.29 2.87 -2.41
C LEU A 257 20.34 2.85 -3.95
N PHE A 258 19.61 3.75 -4.61
CA PHE A 258 19.43 3.74 -6.06
C PHE A 258 20.19 4.87 -6.74
N ASN A 259 20.97 4.54 -7.76
CA ASN A 259 21.56 5.50 -8.69
C ASN A 259 20.58 5.84 -9.83
N ASP A 260 20.92 6.86 -10.65
CA ASP A 260 20.02 7.30 -11.72
C ASP A 260 19.77 6.22 -12.77
N GLU A 261 20.77 5.39 -13.11
CA GLU A 261 20.64 4.29 -14.08
C GLU A 261 19.66 3.20 -13.60
N GLU A 262 19.60 2.93 -12.31
CA GLU A 262 18.68 1.96 -11.73
C GLU A 262 17.23 2.49 -11.72
N TYR A 263 17.03 3.80 -11.56
CA TYR A 263 15.72 4.43 -11.75
C TYR A 263 15.21 4.32 -13.18
N ILE A 264 16.13 4.37 -14.13
CA ILE A 264 15.85 4.20 -15.54
C ILE A 264 15.44 2.76 -15.85
N ASP A 265 16.16 1.78 -15.29
CA ASP A 265 15.80 0.36 -15.42
C ASP A 265 14.43 0.09 -14.80
N MET A 266 14.15 0.68 -13.64
CA MET A 266 12.85 0.61 -12.98
C MET A 266 11.74 1.25 -13.84
N ALA A 267 11.98 2.44 -14.40
CA ALA A 267 11.03 3.11 -15.28
C ALA A 267 10.78 2.31 -16.55
N PHE A 268 11.81 1.74 -17.17
CA PHE A 268 11.66 0.84 -18.32
C PHE A 268 10.85 -0.39 -17.95
N TYR A 269 11.18 -1.05 -16.84
CA TYR A 269 10.50 -2.25 -16.38
C TYR A 269 9.00 -2.00 -16.15
N TYR A 270 8.63 -1.01 -15.33
CA TYR A 270 7.23 -0.79 -14.99
C TYR A 270 6.40 -0.14 -16.10
N SER A 271 7.03 0.58 -17.03
CA SER A 271 6.33 1.25 -18.14
C SER A 271 6.23 0.41 -19.42
N CYS A 272 7.14 -0.55 -19.60
CA CYS A 272 7.27 -1.32 -20.84
C CYS A 272 7.25 -2.84 -20.65
N VAL A 273 7.71 -3.36 -19.51
CA VAL A 273 7.76 -4.81 -19.27
C VAL A 273 6.53 -5.32 -18.55
N VAL A 274 6.09 -4.63 -17.48
CA VAL A 274 4.91 -5.03 -16.71
C VAL A 274 3.65 -4.80 -17.53
N GLU A 275 2.96 -5.90 -17.86
CA GLU A 275 1.86 -5.88 -18.81
C GLU A 275 0.66 -5.07 -18.29
N GLU A 276 0.26 -5.30 -17.04
CA GLU A 276 -0.97 -4.77 -16.41
C GLU A 276 -0.74 -3.53 -15.52
N HIS A 277 0.35 -2.79 -15.72
CA HIS A 277 0.65 -1.67 -14.83
C HIS A 277 -0.40 -0.53 -14.98
N PRO A 278 -1.11 -0.10 -13.90
CA PRO A 278 -2.29 0.76 -14.01
C PRO A 278 -2.03 2.19 -14.50
N PHE A 279 -0.76 2.58 -14.60
CA PHE A 279 -0.33 3.89 -15.13
C PHE A 279 0.31 3.79 -16.51
N ARG A 280 0.30 2.61 -17.13
CA ARG A 280 0.62 2.46 -18.54
C ARG A 280 -0.51 3.09 -19.34
N THR A 281 -0.40 4.37 -19.65
CA THR A 281 -1.40 5.09 -20.42
C THR A 281 -1.07 5.03 -21.92
N LEU A 282 -2.11 4.89 -22.75
CA LEU A 282 -2.05 5.03 -24.22
C LEU A 282 -1.53 6.42 -24.68
N ARG A 283 -1.45 7.39 -23.77
CA ARG A 283 -1.10 8.79 -24.08
C ARG A 283 0.37 8.97 -24.49
N HIS A 284 1.24 7.98 -24.27
CA HIS A 284 2.64 8.02 -24.66
C HIS A 284 2.97 6.90 -25.66
N ARG A 285 2.82 7.20 -26.96
CA ARG A 285 2.96 6.24 -28.07
C ARG A 285 4.34 5.57 -28.15
N SER A 286 5.42 6.25 -27.74
CA SER A 286 6.77 5.67 -27.72
C SER A 286 7.18 5.16 -26.34
N ALA A 287 7.98 4.09 -26.28
CA ALA A 287 8.58 3.60 -25.04
C ALA A 287 9.45 4.67 -24.35
N ALA A 288 10.15 5.50 -25.13
CA ALA A 288 10.90 6.66 -24.66
C ALA A 288 10.05 7.62 -23.82
N ASN A 289 8.87 8.00 -24.35
CA ASN A 289 7.97 8.93 -23.68
C ASN A 289 7.35 8.31 -22.42
N ARG A 290 7.15 6.98 -22.40
CA ARG A 290 6.65 6.25 -21.23
C ARG A 290 7.67 6.22 -20.10
N ILE A 291 8.94 5.94 -20.42
CA ILE A 291 10.04 5.99 -19.45
C ILE A 291 10.14 7.41 -18.87
N ALA A 292 10.13 8.43 -19.73
CA ALA A 292 10.19 9.83 -19.30
C ALA A 292 9.00 10.22 -18.40
N TYR A 293 7.79 9.74 -18.70
CA TYR A 293 6.62 9.94 -17.85
C TYR A 293 6.79 9.31 -16.46
N PHE A 294 7.26 8.06 -16.38
CA PHE A 294 7.53 7.40 -15.11
C PHE A 294 8.60 8.15 -14.29
N LEU A 295 9.72 8.50 -14.92
CA LEU A 295 10.78 9.26 -14.24
C LEU A 295 10.26 10.59 -13.69
N ALA A 296 9.54 11.37 -14.49
CA ALA A 296 9.12 12.71 -14.11
C ALA A 296 7.93 12.73 -13.14
N GLU A 297 6.86 11.99 -13.46
CA GLU A 297 5.58 12.09 -12.76
C GLU A 297 5.47 11.09 -11.61
N ARG A 298 6.18 9.96 -11.71
CA ARG A 298 6.06 8.86 -10.73
C ARG A 298 7.22 8.82 -9.74
N TYR A 299 8.44 9.04 -10.23
CA TYR A 299 9.67 8.96 -9.42
C TYR A 299 10.25 10.34 -9.08
N TRP A 300 9.65 11.41 -9.63
CA TRP A 300 10.06 12.81 -9.45
C TRP A 300 11.55 13.04 -9.70
N ARG A 301 12.04 12.48 -10.80
CA ARG A 301 13.39 12.67 -11.35
C ARG A 301 13.30 13.66 -12.52
N ASP A 302 14.26 14.58 -12.59
CA ASP A 302 14.24 15.67 -13.56
C ASP A 302 14.26 15.15 -15.00
N ARG A 303 13.35 15.68 -15.84
CA ARG A 303 13.28 15.34 -17.28
C ARG A 303 14.52 15.79 -18.06
N ALA A 304 15.25 16.77 -17.52
CA ALA A 304 16.36 17.45 -18.15
C ALA A 304 17.73 16.78 -17.91
N ALA A 305 17.78 15.59 -17.30
CA ALA A 305 19.01 14.81 -17.30
C ALA A 305 19.40 14.51 -18.76
N PRO A 306 20.61 14.92 -19.23
CA PRO A 306 21.09 14.64 -20.57
C PRO A 306 21.27 13.12 -20.69
N GLY A 307 20.24 12.41 -21.16
CA GLY A 307 20.24 10.98 -20.93
C GLY A 307 19.21 10.18 -21.67
N ALA A 308 17.97 10.64 -21.88
CA ALA A 308 16.90 9.75 -22.40
C ALA A 308 17.33 8.98 -23.68
N SER A 309 18.03 9.64 -24.61
CA SER A 309 18.61 8.99 -25.79
C SER A 309 19.80 8.07 -25.47
N ALA A 310 20.74 8.47 -24.61
CA ALA A 310 21.86 7.62 -24.17
C ALA A 310 21.39 6.38 -23.39
N ILE A 311 20.32 6.53 -22.65
CA ILE A 311 19.60 5.53 -21.86
C ILE A 311 18.86 4.54 -22.75
N ILE A 312 18.11 5.06 -23.73
CA ILE A 312 17.46 4.22 -24.75
C ILE A 312 18.53 3.48 -25.55
N ASN A 313 19.67 4.11 -25.86
CA ASN A 313 20.79 3.45 -26.52
C ASN A 313 21.43 2.36 -25.64
N ARG A 314 21.57 2.58 -24.32
CA ARG A 314 22.03 1.55 -23.37
C ARG A 314 21.07 0.36 -23.35
N LEU A 315 19.77 0.59 -23.15
CA LEU A 315 18.74 -0.45 -23.12
C LEU A 315 18.53 -1.14 -24.48
N ALA A 316 18.78 -0.43 -25.58
CA ALA A 316 18.77 -0.99 -26.93
C ALA A 316 20.00 -1.86 -27.21
N GLY A 317 21.15 -1.53 -26.61
CA GLY A 317 22.39 -2.30 -26.70
C GLY A 317 22.48 -3.48 -25.72
N GLU A 318 21.69 -3.47 -24.65
CA GLU A 318 21.64 -4.57 -23.68
C GLU A 318 21.02 -5.81 -24.32
N THR A 319 21.87 -6.82 -24.55
CA THR A 319 21.51 -8.05 -25.23
C THR A 319 21.15 -9.11 -24.19
N LEU A 320 19.93 -9.61 -24.25
CA LEU A 320 19.48 -10.77 -23.48
C LEU A 320 19.98 -12.02 -24.19
N VAL A 321 21.05 -12.60 -23.66
CA VAL A 321 21.70 -13.79 -24.22
C VAL A 321 21.17 -15.03 -23.50
N HIS A 322 20.59 -15.97 -24.25
CA HIS A 322 20.23 -17.28 -23.71
C HIS A 322 21.42 -18.22 -23.83
N SER A 323 22.02 -18.60 -22.70
CA SER A 323 23.26 -19.39 -22.63
C SER A 323 23.22 -20.70 -23.44
N SER A 324 22.04 -21.30 -23.62
CA SER A 324 21.87 -22.55 -24.38
C SER A 324 21.19 -22.41 -25.75
N GLN A 325 20.72 -21.22 -26.14
CA GLN A 325 20.02 -21.03 -27.44
C GLN A 325 20.31 -19.66 -28.07
N PRO A 326 21.46 -19.49 -28.76
CA PRO A 326 21.90 -18.21 -29.33
C PRO A 326 20.93 -17.60 -30.36
N LYS A 327 20.10 -18.42 -31.00
CA LYS A 327 19.07 -17.99 -31.96
C LYS A 327 17.95 -17.13 -31.35
N PHE A 328 17.83 -17.12 -30.02
CA PHE A 328 16.85 -16.31 -29.29
C PHE A 328 17.44 -15.03 -28.69
N ASN A 329 18.68 -14.67 -29.04
CA ASN A 329 19.29 -13.42 -28.62
C ASN A 329 18.42 -12.23 -29.10
N SER A 330 17.95 -11.45 -28.14
CA SER A 330 17.14 -10.25 -28.37
C SER A 330 17.67 -9.13 -27.47
N SER A 331 17.35 -7.87 -27.75
CA SER A 331 17.60 -6.80 -26.79
C SER A 331 16.39 -6.59 -25.90
N CYS A 332 16.60 -6.10 -24.67
CA CYS A 332 15.51 -5.66 -23.78
C CYS A 332 14.51 -4.76 -24.53
N TRP A 333 15.03 -3.86 -25.37
CA TRP A 333 14.23 -2.97 -26.20
C TRP A 333 13.36 -3.68 -27.24
N LYS A 334 13.90 -4.67 -27.97
CA LYS A 334 13.12 -5.45 -28.94
C LYS A 334 11.98 -6.22 -28.26
N VAL A 335 12.24 -6.76 -27.07
CA VAL A 335 11.22 -7.45 -26.28
C VAL A 335 10.12 -6.49 -25.84
N ALA A 336 10.47 -5.33 -25.30
CA ALA A 336 9.51 -4.29 -24.96
C ALA A 336 8.63 -3.94 -26.17
N LEU A 337 9.22 -3.61 -27.33
CA LEU A 337 8.48 -3.30 -28.55
C LEU A 337 7.50 -4.41 -28.96
N SER A 338 7.91 -5.69 -28.85
CA SER A 338 7.03 -6.83 -29.18
C SER A 338 5.80 -6.95 -28.27
N ARG A 339 5.94 -6.59 -26.99
CA ARG A 339 4.85 -6.56 -25.99
C ARG A 339 3.92 -5.33 -26.14
N HIS A 340 4.16 -4.52 -27.17
CA HIS A 340 3.46 -3.26 -27.42
C HIS A 340 2.80 -3.19 -28.80
N GLN A 341 2.69 -4.31 -29.54
CA GLN A 341 2.05 -4.32 -30.85
C GLN A 341 0.59 -3.83 -30.82
N GLU A 342 -0.11 -3.97 -29.69
CA GLU A 342 -1.49 -3.50 -29.49
C GLU A 342 -1.59 -1.99 -29.16
N LEU A 343 -0.47 -1.29 -28.97
CA LEU A 343 -0.41 0.14 -28.64
C LEU A 343 0.14 1.01 -29.79
N LEU A 344 0.50 0.39 -30.92
CA LEU A 344 0.82 1.03 -32.20
C LEU A 344 -0.45 1.12 -33.04
#